data_AF-A0A8T2SMG5-F1
#
_entry.id   AF-A0A8T2SMG5-F1
#
_cell.length_a   1.000
_cell.length_b   1.000
_cell.length_c   1.000
_cell.angle_alpha   90.00
_cell.angle_beta   90.00
_cell.angle_gamma   90.00
#
_symmetry.space_group_name_H-M   'P 1'
#
loop_
_entity.id
_entity.type
_entity.pdbx_description
1 polymer ?
#
loop_
_entity_poly.entity_id
_entity_poly.type
_entity_poly.pdbx_seq_one_letter_code
_entity_poly.pdbx_strand_id
1 'polypeptide(L)'
;MVPNGEQLYFGDEAFINYEERGLKEACQSAFVLVAGGLGERLGYSGIKIALPSESTTGRCFLELYIRSILALQSASIDANKGEKEGCRIPLVIMTSDDTHLKTQELLRENNYFGMLNDQVLLLKQEKVPCLQDNEGRLALDPSDRYALLTKPHGHGDVHTLLFQSGLLSTWEKRGIKWVLFFQDTNGLLFKAIPASLGVSVTKDLDVNSLAVPRKAKEAIGGICRLTHENGTQIVINVEYNQLDPLLRANGQPDGDVNDATGYSPYPGNINQLIIKLGPYMEELARTKGAIKEFVNPKYKDASRRTFKSPTRLECMMQDYPFTLAPSAKVGFTVMDVWLAYAPVKNNPEDAAKVPKGNPSHSATTGEMAIYRANSLILKHVGVEIEGPKTATYNGQEVQVWPRIVWTPDWGITYSAVKRKVLGSCIISQNSTLVLNGKEIILDNVNLDGTLLVNAVNDAKVRLGSWRIRNSGWIIDPVDHENKRYPEEVRIRGFSIKKLDQKVVNIEEPGDFDLHQFS
;
A
#
# COMPACT_ATOMS: atom_id res chain seq x y z
N MET A 1 -6.40 -25.66 -6.67
CA MET A 1 -6.62 -25.28 -8.08
C MET A 1 -6.42 -23.78 -8.25
N VAL A 2 -6.16 -23.32 -9.47
CA VAL A 2 -6.07 -21.88 -9.79
C VAL A 2 -7.50 -21.29 -9.79
N PRO A 3 -7.79 -20.26 -8.98
CA PRO A 3 -9.10 -19.62 -8.99
C PRO A 3 -9.22 -18.60 -10.14
N ASN A 4 -10.45 -18.27 -10.55
CA ASN A 4 -10.72 -17.20 -11.51
C ASN A 4 -10.98 -15.90 -10.71
N GLY A 5 -10.39 -14.80 -11.16
CA GLY A 5 -10.59 -13.47 -10.59
C GLY A 5 -10.60 -12.40 -11.68
N GLU A 6 -10.74 -11.14 -11.29
CA GLU A 6 -10.81 -10.04 -12.25
C GLU A 6 -9.40 -9.50 -12.53
N GLN A 7 -8.97 -9.53 -13.79
CA GLN A 7 -7.71 -8.94 -14.22
C GLN A 7 -7.99 -7.55 -14.80
N LEU A 8 -7.34 -6.51 -14.26
CA LEU A 8 -7.49 -5.14 -14.77
C LEU A 8 -6.16 -4.62 -15.33
N TYR A 9 -6.26 -3.86 -16.42
CA TYR A 9 -5.14 -3.18 -17.08
C TYR A 9 -5.37 -1.68 -17.05
N PHE A 10 -4.37 -0.94 -16.59
CA PHE A 10 -4.52 0.51 -16.35
C PHE A 10 -4.84 1.26 -17.65
N GLY A 11 -5.90 2.08 -17.62
CA GLY A 11 -6.30 2.92 -18.76
C GLY A 11 -7.20 2.25 -19.80
N ASP A 12 -7.41 0.93 -19.70
CA ASP A 12 -8.40 0.24 -20.54
C ASP A 12 -9.84 0.57 -20.09
N GLU A 13 -10.80 0.40 -20.98
CA GLU A 13 -12.22 0.72 -20.73
C GLU A 13 -12.77 0.02 -19.47
N ALA A 14 -12.44 -1.27 -19.28
CA ALA A 14 -12.86 -2.01 -18.11
C ALA A 14 -12.30 -1.40 -16.81
N PHE A 15 -11.03 -1.01 -16.80
CA PHE A 15 -10.42 -0.36 -15.64
C PHE A 15 -11.10 0.97 -15.33
N ILE A 16 -11.30 1.82 -16.35
CA ILE A 16 -11.93 3.14 -16.18
C ILE A 16 -13.36 3.00 -15.65
N ASN A 17 -14.14 2.05 -16.17
CA ASN A 17 -15.52 1.80 -15.73
C ASN A 17 -15.57 1.34 -14.26
N TYR A 18 -14.70 0.42 -13.86
CA TYR A 18 -14.60 0.01 -12.46
C TYR A 18 -14.10 1.15 -11.57
N GLU A 19 -13.12 1.93 -12.03
CA GLU A 19 -12.60 3.09 -11.32
C GLU A 19 -13.70 4.11 -11.01
N GLU A 20 -14.53 4.45 -12.00
CA GLU A 20 -15.69 5.35 -11.82
C GLU A 20 -16.71 4.75 -10.83
N ARG A 21 -17.00 3.46 -10.95
CA ARG A 21 -17.96 2.79 -10.05
C ARG A 21 -17.47 2.80 -8.61
N GLY A 22 -16.20 2.48 -8.37
CA GLY A 22 -15.63 2.49 -7.04
C GLY A 22 -15.51 3.90 -6.47
N LEU A 23 -15.21 4.91 -7.30
CA LEU A 23 -15.21 6.30 -6.88
C LEU A 23 -16.56 6.73 -6.32
N LYS A 24 -17.68 6.35 -6.97
CA LYS A 24 -19.04 6.66 -6.48
C LYS A 24 -19.34 6.02 -5.13
N GLU A 25 -18.76 4.86 -4.83
CA GLU A 25 -19.00 4.12 -3.58
C GLU A 25 -18.01 4.47 -2.46
N ALA A 26 -16.93 5.21 -2.74
CA ALA A 26 -15.88 5.48 -1.75
C ALA A 26 -16.39 6.25 -0.50
N CYS A 27 -17.37 7.16 -0.64
CA CYS A 27 -18.05 7.80 0.50
C CYS A 27 -18.79 6.82 1.43
N GLN A 28 -19.00 5.58 1.00
CA GLN A 28 -19.62 4.50 1.78
C GLN A 28 -18.59 3.48 2.25
N SER A 29 -17.31 3.87 2.32
CA SER A 29 -16.22 3.00 2.72
C SER A 29 -15.62 3.44 4.05
N ALA A 30 -15.05 2.48 4.78
CA ALA A 30 -14.16 2.69 5.92
C ALA A 30 -12.78 2.11 5.59
N PHE A 31 -11.72 2.75 6.10
CA PHE A 31 -10.35 2.32 5.88
C PHE A 31 -9.73 1.82 7.18
N VAL A 32 -8.96 0.74 7.12
CA VAL A 32 -8.32 0.09 8.26
C VAL A 32 -6.86 -0.17 7.93
N LEU A 33 -5.98 0.64 8.52
CA LEU A 33 -4.53 0.52 8.41
C LEU A 33 -4.00 -0.38 9.52
N VAL A 34 -3.25 -1.42 9.16
CA VAL A 34 -2.49 -2.23 10.12
C VAL A 34 -1.07 -1.70 10.24
N ALA A 35 -0.75 -1.07 11.37
CA ALA A 35 0.53 -0.40 11.64
C ALA A 35 1.11 -0.76 13.04
N GLY A 36 1.01 -2.04 13.42
CA GLY A 36 1.54 -2.54 14.71
C GLY A 36 3.05 -2.78 14.75
N GLY A 37 3.76 -2.68 13.61
CA GLY A 37 5.17 -3.04 13.50
C GLY A 37 6.14 -1.85 13.51
N LEU A 38 7.27 -2.01 14.20
CA LEU A 38 8.43 -1.12 14.08
C LEU A 38 9.25 -1.36 12.80
N GLY A 39 10.08 -0.38 12.45
CA GLY A 39 10.99 -0.42 11.30
C GLY A 39 12.33 -1.14 11.54
N GLU A 40 12.55 -1.79 12.69
CA GLU A 40 13.89 -2.27 13.08
C GLU A 40 14.51 -3.23 12.06
N ARG A 41 13.68 -4.11 11.48
CA ARG A 41 14.10 -5.03 10.39
C ARG A 41 14.57 -4.31 9.13
N LEU A 42 14.21 -3.04 8.94
CA LEU A 42 14.65 -2.16 7.85
C LEU A 42 15.96 -1.45 8.18
N GLY A 43 16.40 -1.44 9.45
CA GLY A 43 17.45 -0.55 9.94
C GLY A 43 16.91 0.85 10.31
N TYR A 44 15.63 0.95 10.68
CA TYR A 44 14.97 2.19 11.09
C TYR A 44 14.31 2.04 12.48
N SER A 45 14.65 2.92 13.41
CA SER A 45 14.18 2.88 14.81
C SER A 45 12.78 3.46 15.03
N GLY A 46 12.25 4.19 14.05
CA GLY A 46 10.92 4.80 14.09
C GLY A 46 9.78 3.84 13.74
N ILE A 47 8.56 4.37 13.79
CA ILE A 47 7.38 3.69 13.25
C ILE A 47 7.42 3.75 11.73
N LYS A 48 7.16 2.64 11.06
CA LYS A 48 7.30 2.58 9.60
C LYS A 48 6.44 3.59 8.84
N ILE A 49 5.26 3.91 9.35
CA ILE A 49 4.35 4.88 8.73
C ILE A 49 4.87 6.32 8.77
N ALA A 50 5.92 6.59 9.56
CA ALA A 50 6.65 7.87 9.58
C ALA A 50 7.76 7.92 8.51
N LEU A 51 8.12 6.80 7.89
CA LEU A 51 9.12 6.81 6.81
C LEU A 51 8.61 7.65 5.64
N PRO A 52 9.49 8.48 5.03
CA PRO A 52 9.19 9.12 3.76
C PRO A 52 8.87 8.05 2.71
N SER A 53 7.70 8.16 2.08
CA SER A 53 7.32 7.32 0.94
C SER A 53 8.27 7.55 -0.25
N GLU A 54 8.75 8.78 -0.40
CA GLU A 54 9.71 9.24 -1.38
C GLU A 54 10.48 10.48 -0.84
N SER A 55 11.60 10.86 -1.45
CA SER A 55 12.44 11.97 -0.96
C SER A 55 12.27 13.30 -1.70
N THR A 56 11.51 13.34 -2.80
CA THR A 56 11.28 14.58 -3.57
C THR A 56 10.42 15.56 -2.78
N THR A 57 9.35 15.09 -2.14
CA THR A 57 8.52 15.89 -1.21
C THR A 57 8.75 15.56 0.26
N GLY A 58 9.28 14.38 0.56
CA GLY A 58 9.56 13.95 1.93
C GLY A 58 8.32 13.50 2.71
N ARG A 59 7.17 13.38 2.04
CA ARG A 59 5.89 13.00 2.66
C ARG A 59 5.95 11.57 3.19
N CYS A 60 5.59 11.39 4.45
CA CYS A 60 5.57 10.07 5.06
C CYS A 60 4.42 9.21 4.52
N PHE A 61 4.51 7.89 4.73
CA PHE A 61 3.44 6.97 4.34
C PHE A 61 2.09 7.34 4.97
N LEU A 62 2.06 7.75 6.24
CA LEU A 62 0.81 8.14 6.90
C LEU A 62 0.17 9.36 6.23
N GLU A 63 0.96 10.39 5.89
CA GLU A 63 0.48 11.55 5.14
C GLU A 63 -0.07 11.12 3.77
N LEU A 64 0.68 10.30 3.03
CA LEU A 64 0.24 9.80 1.72
C LEU A 64 -1.12 9.11 1.81
N TYR A 65 -1.32 8.24 2.81
CA TYR A 65 -2.56 7.49 2.98
C TYR A 65 -3.72 8.39 3.36
N ILE A 66 -3.54 9.28 4.33
CA ILE A 66 -4.59 10.21 4.76
C ILE A 66 -4.98 11.15 3.61
N ARG A 67 -4.02 11.73 2.91
CA ARG A 67 -4.30 12.62 1.77
C ARG A 67 -4.95 11.86 0.61
N SER A 68 -4.63 10.58 0.42
CA SER A 68 -5.33 9.74 -0.57
C SER A 68 -6.77 9.44 -0.17
N ILE A 69 -7.06 9.17 1.11
CA ILE A 69 -8.42 8.98 1.60
C ILE A 69 -9.23 10.28 1.45
N LEU A 70 -8.66 11.43 1.77
CA LEU A 70 -9.30 12.73 1.59
C LEU A 70 -9.55 13.06 0.12
N ALA A 71 -8.59 12.74 -0.77
CA ALA A 71 -8.76 12.88 -2.21
C ALA A 71 -9.90 11.98 -2.72
N LEU A 72 -9.96 10.73 -2.26
CA LEU A 72 -11.07 9.82 -2.58
C LEU A 72 -12.41 10.33 -2.06
N GLN A 73 -12.44 10.87 -0.83
CA GLN A 73 -13.64 11.47 -0.26
C GLN A 73 -14.14 12.63 -1.13
N SER A 74 -13.28 13.60 -1.44
CA SER A 74 -13.66 14.73 -2.31
C SER A 74 -14.10 14.25 -3.68
N ALA A 75 -13.34 13.36 -4.32
CA ALA A 75 -13.68 12.88 -5.66
C ALA A 75 -14.98 12.05 -5.68
N SER A 76 -15.31 11.35 -4.60
CA SER A 76 -16.57 10.62 -4.44
C SER A 76 -17.76 11.55 -4.25
N ILE A 77 -17.60 12.63 -3.48
CA ILE A 77 -18.62 13.69 -3.35
C ILE A 77 -18.89 14.32 -4.73
N ASP A 78 -17.83 14.69 -5.44
CA ASP A 78 -17.91 15.27 -6.79
C ASP A 78 -18.60 14.30 -7.77
N ALA A 79 -18.23 13.02 -7.75
CA ALA A 79 -18.80 11.98 -8.63
C ALA A 79 -20.29 11.68 -8.34
N ASN A 80 -20.77 11.93 -7.12
CA ASN A 80 -22.16 11.84 -6.74
C ASN A 80 -22.89 13.20 -6.80
N LYS A 81 -22.35 14.18 -7.55
CA LYS A 81 -22.96 15.51 -7.74
C LYS A 81 -23.31 16.22 -6.42
N GLY A 82 -22.50 16.02 -5.38
CA GLY A 82 -22.73 16.60 -4.06
C GLY A 82 -23.78 15.89 -3.20
N GLU A 83 -24.44 14.82 -3.67
CA GLU A 83 -25.42 14.05 -2.85
C GLU A 83 -24.80 13.42 -1.59
N LYS A 84 -23.46 13.33 -1.55
CA LYS A 84 -22.67 12.86 -0.41
C LYS A 84 -21.94 14.00 0.32
N GLU A 85 -22.35 15.24 0.12
CA GLU A 85 -21.77 16.40 0.81
C GLU A 85 -21.78 16.19 2.33
N GLY A 86 -20.68 16.56 2.98
CA GLY A 86 -20.47 16.28 4.41
C GLY A 86 -20.08 14.84 4.74
N CYS A 87 -19.96 13.93 3.75
CA CYS A 87 -19.40 12.60 3.98
C CYS A 87 -18.00 12.70 4.60
N ARG A 88 -17.76 11.85 5.61
CA ARG A 88 -16.48 11.71 6.31
C ARG A 88 -16.08 10.25 6.31
N ILE A 89 -15.17 9.87 5.44
CA ILE A 89 -14.61 8.53 5.35
C ILE A 89 -13.79 8.26 6.63
N PRO A 90 -14.14 7.23 7.43
CA PRO A 90 -13.39 6.91 8.64
C PRO A 90 -12.10 6.13 8.33
N LEU A 91 -11.08 6.36 9.15
CA LEU A 91 -9.81 5.65 9.16
C LEU A 91 -9.56 5.06 10.55
N VAL A 92 -9.46 3.74 10.64
CA VAL A 92 -8.95 3.04 11.81
C VAL A 92 -7.48 2.72 11.59
N ILE A 93 -6.64 2.96 12.58
CA ILE A 93 -5.24 2.55 12.57
C ILE A 93 -5.02 1.57 13.71
N MET A 94 -4.75 0.32 13.38
CA MET A 94 -4.35 -0.68 14.36
C MET A 94 -2.87 -0.48 14.72
N THR A 95 -2.60 -0.20 15.98
CA THR A 95 -1.26 0.03 16.54
C THR A 95 -0.88 -1.06 17.53
N SER A 96 0.36 -1.08 18.02
CA SER A 96 0.81 -1.92 19.14
C SER A 96 1.32 -1.04 20.28
N ASP A 97 1.73 -1.63 21.41
CA ASP A 97 2.43 -0.91 22.48
C ASP A 97 3.60 -0.07 21.95
N ASP A 98 4.32 -0.59 20.96
CA ASP A 98 5.53 0.03 20.43
C ASP A 98 5.24 1.19 19.47
N THR A 99 4.04 1.21 18.86
CA THR A 99 3.68 2.18 17.81
C THR A 99 2.58 3.16 18.22
N HIS A 100 1.80 2.89 19.27
CA HIS A 100 0.59 3.67 19.59
C HIS A 100 0.88 5.14 19.89
N LEU A 101 1.74 5.42 20.88
CA LEU A 101 2.05 6.81 21.27
C LEU A 101 2.73 7.58 20.14
N LYS A 102 3.70 6.96 19.46
CA LYS A 102 4.41 7.56 18.31
C LYS A 102 3.45 7.88 17.15
N THR A 103 2.44 7.03 16.91
CA THR A 103 1.42 7.27 15.88
C THR A 103 0.50 8.43 16.27
N GLN A 104 0.07 8.48 17.54
CA GLN A 104 -0.73 9.58 18.06
C GLN A 104 0.00 10.92 17.98
N GLU A 105 1.28 10.95 18.35
CA GLU A 105 2.14 12.13 18.26
C GLU A 105 2.30 12.60 16.81
N LEU A 106 2.66 11.69 15.89
CA LEU A 106 2.78 11.99 14.46
C LEU A 106 1.50 12.61 13.88
N LEU A 107 0.33 12.08 14.22
CA LEU A 107 -0.95 12.64 13.81
C LEU A 107 -1.16 14.05 14.39
N ARG A 108 -0.94 14.22 15.69
CA ARG A 108 -1.24 15.48 16.39
C ARG A 108 -0.32 16.61 15.96
N GLU A 109 0.98 16.33 15.79
CA GLU A 109 1.99 17.31 15.34
C GLU A 109 1.72 17.81 13.92
N ASN A 110 1.09 16.99 13.08
CA ASN A 110 0.80 17.32 11.69
C ASN A 110 -0.67 17.67 11.45
N ASN A 111 -1.44 18.01 12.50
CA ASN A 111 -2.86 18.32 12.41
C ASN A 111 -3.66 17.28 11.62
N TYR A 112 -3.38 16.00 11.88
CA TYR A 112 -3.98 14.83 11.24
C TYR A 112 -3.87 14.87 9.70
N PHE A 113 -2.87 15.57 9.17
CA PHE A 113 -2.62 15.77 7.73
C PHE A 113 -3.85 16.30 6.96
N GLY A 114 -4.70 17.07 7.64
CA GLY A 114 -5.93 17.65 7.10
C GLY A 114 -7.21 16.82 7.31
N MET A 115 -7.11 15.60 7.84
CA MET A 115 -8.29 14.82 8.23
C MET A 115 -8.82 15.32 9.58
N LEU A 116 -10.14 15.25 9.79
CA LEU A 116 -10.70 15.62 11.09
C LEU A 116 -10.32 14.58 12.15
N ASN A 117 -10.07 15.02 13.38
CA ASN A 117 -9.68 14.12 14.48
C ASN A 117 -10.70 12.99 14.69
N ASP A 118 -11.99 13.30 14.60
CA ASP A 118 -13.08 12.32 14.74
C ASP A 118 -13.22 11.30 13.59
N GLN A 119 -12.47 11.50 12.49
CA GLN A 119 -12.37 10.50 11.41
C GLN A 119 -11.31 9.44 11.69
N VAL A 120 -10.34 9.71 12.56
CA VAL A 120 -9.22 8.81 12.85
C VAL A 120 -9.39 8.16 14.22
N LEU A 121 -9.35 6.83 14.26
CA LEU A 121 -9.37 6.08 15.51
C LEU A 121 -8.20 5.11 15.61
N LEU A 122 -7.47 5.17 16.72
CA LEU A 122 -6.41 4.22 17.02
C LEU A 122 -6.98 3.04 17.81
N LEU A 123 -6.80 1.82 17.31
CA LEU A 123 -7.10 0.59 18.04
C LEU A 123 -5.78 -0.11 18.38
N LYS A 124 -5.45 -0.21 19.65
CA LYS A 124 -4.20 -0.85 20.08
C LYS A 124 -4.41 -2.36 20.24
N GLN A 125 -3.60 -3.15 19.54
CA GLN A 125 -3.57 -4.59 19.75
C GLN A 125 -2.81 -4.94 21.03
N GLU A 126 -3.27 -6.02 21.67
CA GLU A 126 -2.64 -6.57 22.87
C GLU A 126 -1.53 -7.57 22.49
N LYS A 127 -0.70 -7.93 23.48
CA LYS A 127 0.30 -8.99 23.34
C LYS A 127 -0.25 -10.30 23.90
N VAL A 128 0.26 -11.41 23.39
CA VAL A 128 -0.05 -12.76 23.88
C VAL A 128 1.19 -13.40 24.54
N PRO A 129 0.99 -14.30 25.52
CA PRO A 129 2.07 -15.04 26.14
C PRO A 129 2.88 -15.86 25.13
N CYS A 130 4.19 -15.92 25.35
CA CYS A 130 5.10 -16.75 24.56
C CYS A 130 5.18 -18.16 25.14
N LEU A 131 5.42 -19.14 24.25
CA LEU A 131 5.67 -20.54 24.57
C LEU A 131 7.18 -20.80 24.53
N GLN A 132 7.70 -21.43 25.58
CA GLN A 132 9.11 -21.77 25.75
C GLN A 132 9.52 -23.03 24.96
N ASP A 133 8.59 -23.97 24.76
CA ASP A 133 8.87 -25.29 24.19
C ASP A 133 7.63 -25.97 23.56
N ASN A 134 7.84 -27.20 23.08
CA ASN A 134 6.83 -28.03 22.42
C ASN A 134 5.73 -28.50 23.37
N GLU A 135 5.97 -28.49 24.69
CA GLU A 135 4.96 -28.81 25.70
C GLU A 135 4.02 -27.64 25.99
N GLY A 136 4.24 -26.48 25.35
CA GLY A 136 3.40 -25.29 25.49
C GLY A 136 3.60 -24.58 26.83
N ARG A 137 4.74 -24.76 27.50
CA ARG A 137 5.03 -24.04 28.75
C ARG A 137 5.20 -22.56 28.46
N LEU A 138 4.67 -21.70 29.33
CA LEU A 138 4.80 -20.25 29.20
C LEU A 138 6.24 -19.81 29.44
N ALA A 139 6.75 -18.94 28.57
CA ALA A 139 8.06 -18.34 28.73
C ALA A 139 7.99 -17.15 29.70
N LEU A 140 9.00 -17.04 30.56
CA LEU A 140 9.19 -15.90 31.46
C LEU A 140 10.02 -14.81 30.77
N ASP A 141 9.82 -13.56 31.18
CA ASP A 141 10.63 -12.44 30.70
C ASP A 141 12.09 -12.60 31.20
N PRO A 142 13.11 -12.53 30.31
CA PRO A 142 14.51 -12.61 30.73
C PRO A 142 14.94 -11.52 31.70
N SER A 143 14.26 -10.37 31.72
CA SER A 143 14.53 -9.23 32.60
C SER A 143 13.71 -9.26 33.90
N ASP A 144 12.62 -10.04 33.96
CA ASP A 144 11.78 -10.22 35.14
C ASP A 144 11.20 -11.64 35.22
N ARG A 145 11.72 -12.43 36.16
CA ARG A 145 11.31 -13.83 36.37
C ARG A 145 9.86 -14.00 36.85
N TYR A 146 9.19 -12.93 37.26
CA TYR A 146 7.80 -12.95 37.68
C TYR A 146 6.83 -12.47 36.59
N ALA A 147 7.37 -12.00 35.46
CA ALA A 147 6.59 -11.59 34.30
C ALA A 147 6.62 -12.67 33.22
N LEU A 148 5.51 -12.78 32.48
CA LEU A 148 5.46 -13.58 31.26
C LEU A 148 6.11 -12.81 30.10
N LEU A 149 6.90 -13.50 29.30
CA LEU A 149 7.35 -12.95 28.02
C LEU A 149 6.14 -12.91 27.08
N THR A 150 5.86 -11.74 26.51
CA THR A 150 4.73 -11.55 25.58
C THR A 150 5.20 -10.98 24.24
N LYS A 151 4.47 -11.29 23.18
CA LYS A 151 4.73 -10.80 21.81
C LYS A 151 3.41 -10.46 21.11
N PRO A 152 3.41 -9.62 20.06
CA PRO A 152 2.23 -9.39 19.25
C PRO A 152 1.67 -10.70 18.67
N HIS A 153 0.35 -10.84 18.74
CA HIS A 153 -0.41 -11.99 18.24
C HIS A 153 -0.54 -12.01 16.71
N GLY A 154 -0.17 -10.93 16.03
CA GLY A 154 -0.25 -10.81 14.58
C GLY A 154 -1.32 -9.82 14.14
N HIS A 155 -1.47 -9.64 12.83
CA HIS A 155 -2.36 -8.61 12.30
C HIS A 155 -3.81 -9.08 12.18
N GLY A 156 -4.13 -10.36 12.44
CA GLY A 156 -5.51 -10.85 12.51
C GLY A 156 -6.32 -10.27 13.68
N ASP A 157 -5.65 -9.75 14.73
CA ASP A 157 -6.29 -9.05 15.86
C ASP A 157 -7.18 -7.89 15.43
N VAL A 158 -6.95 -7.33 14.25
CA VAL A 158 -7.74 -6.22 13.71
C VAL A 158 -9.23 -6.53 13.69
N HIS A 159 -9.63 -7.77 13.43
CA HIS A 159 -11.04 -8.16 13.39
C HIS A 159 -11.64 -8.21 14.80
N THR A 160 -10.91 -8.81 15.76
CA THR A 160 -11.29 -8.79 17.19
C THR A 160 -11.42 -7.38 17.73
N LEU A 161 -10.46 -6.51 17.43
CA LEU A 161 -10.47 -5.11 17.87
C LEU A 161 -11.66 -4.34 17.28
N LEU A 162 -11.94 -4.51 15.99
CA LEU A 162 -13.11 -3.92 15.34
C LEU A 162 -14.42 -4.42 15.98
N PHE A 163 -14.53 -5.71 16.26
CA PHE A 163 -15.69 -6.28 16.95
C PHE A 163 -15.87 -5.68 18.35
N GLN A 164 -14.83 -5.72 19.18
CA GLN A 164 -14.85 -5.25 20.57
C GLN A 164 -15.10 -3.74 20.69
N SER A 165 -14.64 -2.96 19.71
CA SER A 165 -14.85 -1.51 19.68
C SER A 165 -16.31 -1.09 19.49
N GLY A 166 -17.18 -1.98 19.00
CA GLY A 166 -18.57 -1.68 18.64
C GLY A 166 -18.73 -0.79 17.40
N LEU A 167 -17.63 -0.42 16.71
CA LEU A 167 -17.62 0.52 15.59
C LEU A 167 -18.47 0.08 14.40
N LEU A 168 -18.56 -1.22 14.15
CA LEU A 168 -19.26 -1.73 12.97
C LEU A 168 -20.74 -1.32 12.96
N SER A 169 -21.39 -1.34 14.13
CA SER A 169 -22.78 -0.87 14.28
C SER A 169 -22.94 0.63 14.00
N THR A 170 -21.93 1.44 14.34
CA THR A 170 -21.90 2.88 14.03
C THR A 170 -21.70 3.11 12.54
N TRP A 171 -20.84 2.33 11.90
CA TRP A 171 -20.61 2.38 10.45
C TRP A 171 -21.85 1.99 9.65
N GLU A 172 -22.54 0.92 10.06
CA GLU A 172 -23.80 0.50 9.45
C GLU A 172 -24.86 1.60 9.51
N LYS A 173 -25.08 2.21 10.69
CA LYS A 173 -26.01 3.34 10.87
C LYS A 173 -25.64 4.57 10.03
N ARG A 174 -24.36 4.76 9.74
CA ARG A 174 -23.84 5.83 8.86
C ARG A 174 -23.91 5.48 7.37
N GLY A 175 -24.37 4.29 7.01
CA GLY A 175 -24.50 3.84 5.62
C GLY A 175 -23.17 3.44 4.97
N ILE A 176 -22.16 3.11 5.79
CA ILE A 176 -20.94 2.45 5.30
C ILE A 176 -21.31 1.04 4.83
N LYS A 177 -20.74 0.63 3.70
CA LYS A 177 -20.95 -0.66 3.04
C LYS A 177 -19.67 -1.46 2.90
N TRP A 178 -18.51 -0.80 2.90
CA TRP A 178 -17.22 -1.43 2.57
C TRP A 178 -16.18 -1.12 3.63
N VAL A 179 -15.36 -2.11 3.97
CA VAL A 179 -14.22 -1.96 4.89
C VAL A 179 -12.96 -2.39 4.13
N LEU A 180 -12.04 -1.45 3.95
CA LEU A 180 -10.79 -1.64 3.21
C LEU A 180 -9.62 -1.79 4.18
N PHE A 181 -8.99 -2.95 4.19
CA PHE A 181 -7.81 -3.24 5.01
C PHE A 181 -6.54 -3.08 4.19
N PHE A 182 -5.51 -2.47 4.75
CA PHE A 182 -4.22 -2.28 4.08
C PHE A 182 -3.04 -2.22 5.06
N GLN A 183 -1.82 -2.32 4.53
CA GLN A 183 -0.57 -2.45 5.28
C GLN A 183 0.24 -1.15 5.33
N ASP A 184 1.22 -1.11 6.24
CA ASP A 184 1.99 0.08 6.64
C ASP A 184 2.78 0.81 5.54
N THR A 185 3.35 0.11 4.55
CA THR A 185 4.43 0.69 3.70
C THR A 185 4.33 0.36 2.21
N ASN A 186 3.12 0.35 1.63
CA ASN A 186 2.94 0.23 0.19
C ASN A 186 2.58 1.59 -0.44
N GLY A 187 3.54 2.23 -1.11
CA GLY A 187 3.36 3.58 -1.68
C GLY A 187 2.41 3.66 -2.88
N LEU A 188 1.99 2.52 -3.43
CA LEU A 188 1.18 2.46 -4.65
C LEU A 188 -0.29 2.11 -4.41
N LEU A 189 -0.66 1.73 -3.18
CA LEU A 189 -1.94 1.05 -2.91
C LEU A 189 -3.18 1.84 -3.37
N PHE A 190 -3.18 3.17 -3.19
CA PHE A 190 -4.33 4.01 -3.53
C PHE A 190 -4.55 4.20 -5.03
N LYS A 191 -3.61 3.78 -5.88
CA LYS A 191 -3.79 3.75 -7.34
C LYS A 191 -4.66 2.58 -7.80
N ALA A 192 -4.70 1.49 -7.02
CA ALA A 192 -5.48 0.28 -7.33
C ALA A 192 -6.85 0.26 -6.65
N ILE A 193 -7.01 0.98 -5.52
CA ILE A 193 -8.22 0.93 -4.69
C ILE A 193 -9.50 1.32 -5.45
N PRO A 194 -9.57 2.41 -6.22
CA PRO A 194 -10.84 2.82 -6.82
C PRO A 194 -11.39 1.76 -7.78
N ALA A 195 -10.56 1.23 -8.67
CA ALA A 195 -10.96 0.17 -9.58
C ALA A 195 -11.31 -1.14 -8.84
N SER A 196 -10.54 -1.50 -7.81
CA SER A 196 -10.83 -2.70 -7.00
C SER A 196 -12.15 -2.61 -6.24
N LEU A 197 -12.48 -1.42 -5.71
CA LEU A 197 -13.78 -1.18 -5.08
C LEU A 197 -14.91 -1.27 -6.11
N GLY A 198 -14.69 -0.78 -7.33
CA GLY A 198 -15.61 -0.95 -8.45
C GLY A 198 -15.89 -2.41 -8.80
N VAL A 199 -14.86 -3.25 -8.77
CA VAL A 199 -15.00 -4.71 -8.93
C VAL A 199 -15.86 -5.28 -7.80
N SER A 200 -15.55 -4.98 -6.54
CA SER A 200 -16.31 -5.47 -5.38
C SER A 200 -17.79 -5.13 -5.47
N VAL A 201 -18.11 -3.89 -5.85
CA VAL A 201 -19.49 -3.41 -5.99
C VAL A 201 -20.20 -4.10 -7.16
N THR A 202 -19.54 -4.17 -8.32
CA THR A 202 -20.16 -4.72 -9.55
C THR A 202 -20.38 -6.22 -9.46
N LYS A 203 -19.45 -6.94 -8.84
CA LYS A 203 -19.49 -8.40 -8.69
C LYS A 203 -20.17 -8.83 -7.38
N ASP A 204 -20.57 -7.87 -6.55
CA ASP A 204 -21.21 -8.09 -5.26
C ASP A 204 -20.38 -9.05 -4.37
N LEU A 205 -19.07 -8.80 -4.29
CA LEU A 205 -18.15 -9.66 -3.52
C LEU A 205 -18.27 -9.35 -2.03
N ASP A 206 -18.31 -10.41 -1.22
CA ASP A 206 -18.24 -10.29 0.25
C ASP A 206 -16.80 -10.01 0.69
N VAL A 207 -15.83 -10.59 -0.01
CA VAL A 207 -14.40 -10.33 0.15
C VAL A 207 -13.74 -10.25 -1.22
N ASN A 208 -12.98 -9.20 -1.45
CA ASN A 208 -12.11 -9.04 -2.61
C ASN A 208 -10.67 -8.84 -2.13
N SER A 209 -9.80 -9.82 -2.39
CA SER A 209 -8.38 -9.69 -2.15
C SER A 209 -7.70 -9.04 -3.35
N LEU A 210 -6.91 -8.00 -3.14
CA LEU A 210 -6.10 -7.45 -4.23
C LEU A 210 -4.85 -8.33 -4.39
N ALA A 211 -4.46 -8.51 -5.65
CA ALA A 211 -3.34 -9.34 -6.03
C ALA A 211 -2.55 -8.74 -7.19
N VAL A 212 -1.36 -9.29 -7.39
CA VAL A 212 -0.48 -8.96 -8.52
C VAL A 212 0.09 -10.24 -9.14
N PRO A 213 0.53 -10.22 -10.40
CA PRO A 213 1.36 -11.28 -10.94
C PRO A 213 2.61 -11.45 -10.07
N ARG A 214 2.88 -12.68 -9.61
CA ARG A 214 4.03 -13.00 -8.74
C ARG A 214 4.90 -14.08 -9.37
N LYS A 215 6.19 -14.09 -9.07
CA LYS A 215 7.05 -15.21 -9.49
C LYS A 215 6.84 -16.41 -8.57
N ALA A 216 6.98 -17.61 -9.12
CA ALA A 216 7.02 -18.82 -8.32
C ALA A 216 8.11 -18.73 -7.25
N LYS A 217 7.81 -19.19 -6.03
CA LYS A 217 8.70 -19.11 -4.84
C LYS A 217 9.05 -17.70 -4.35
N GLU A 218 8.39 -16.65 -4.88
CA GLU A 218 8.45 -15.32 -4.29
C GLU A 218 7.84 -15.34 -2.87
N ALA A 219 8.37 -14.53 -1.96
CA ALA A 219 7.92 -14.44 -0.56
C ALA A 219 6.60 -13.65 -0.42
N ILE A 220 5.58 -14.08 -1.16
CA ILE A 220 4.22 -13.55 -1.23
C ILE A 220 3.27 -14.75 -1.37
N GLY A 221 2.23 -14.80 -0.54
CA GLY A 221 1.21 -15.85 -0.60
C GLY A 221 0.47 -15.87 -1.94
N GLY A 222 0.10 -17.06 -2.40
CA GLY A 222 -0.66 -17.26 -3.63
C GLY A 222 -2.15 -17.38 -3.34
N ILE A 223 -2.99 -16.75 -4.14
CA ILE A 223 -4.45 -16.95 -4.08
C ILE A 223 -4.78 -18.29 -4.75
N CYS A 224 -5.37 -19.18 -3.98
CA CYS A 224 -5.70 -20.54 -4.40
C CYS A 224 -7.18 -20.84 -4.19
N ARG A 225 -7.73 -21.73 -5.03
CA ARG A 225 -8.98 -22.44 -4.75
C ARG A 225 -8.66 -23.74 -4.01
N LEU A 226 -9.06 -23.82 -2.75
CA LEU A 226 -9.01 -25.05 -1.96
C LEU A 226 -10.35 -25.78 -2.08
N THR A 227 -10.29 -27.10 -2.20
CA THR A 227 -11.47 -27.98 -2.21
C THR A 227 -11.34 -28.95 -1.05
N HIS A 228 -12.29 -28.92 -0.13
CA HIS A 228 -12.36 -29.88 0.97
C HIS A 228 -12.89 -31.23 0.49
N GLU A 229 -12.64 -32.29 1.26
CA GLU A 229 -13.12 -33.65 0.94
C GLU A 229 -14.64 -33.74 0.77
N ASN A 230 -15.39 -32.90 1.48
CA ASN A 230 -16.84 -32.79 1.37
C ASN A 230 -17.32 -32.01 0.12
N GLY A 231 -16.40 -31.62 -0.78
CA GLY A 231 -16.69 -30.88 -2.02
C GLY A 231 -16.82 -29.37 -1.86
N THR A 232 -16.79 -28.82 -0.64
CA THR A 232 -16.85 -27.37 -0.44
C THR A 232 -15.58 -26.71 -0.95
N GLN A 233 -15.74 -25.53 -1.56
CA GLN A 233 -14.64 -24.79 -2.17
C GLN A 233 -14.51 -23.41 -1.54
N ILE A 234 -13.27 -22.95 -1.40
CA ILE A 234 -12.95 -21.61 -0.91
C ILE A 234 -11.80 -21.02 -1.70
N VAL A 235 -11.90 -19.71 -2.02
CA VAL A 235 -10.80 -18.94 -2.59
C VAL A 235 -10.09 -18.21 -1.46
N ILE A 236 -8.80 -18.43 -1.28
CA ILE A 236 -8.06 -17.85 -0.15
C ILE A 236 -6.57 -17.73 -0.45
N ASN A 237 -5.90 -16.90 0.34
CA ASN A 237 -4.45 -16.86 0.42
C ASN A 237 -3.88 -18.16 1.00
N VAL A 238 -2.86 -18.70 0.34
CA VAL A 238 -1.99 -19.76 0.87
C VAL A 238 -0.59 -19.19 0.96
N GLU A 239 -0.01 -19.19 2.16
CA GLU A 239 1.31 -18.61 2.39
C GLU A 239 2.39 -19.29 1.54
N TYR A 240 3.39 -18.51 1.12
CA TYR A 240 4.43 -18.96 0.18
C TYR A 240 5.21 -20.18 0.68
N ASN A 241 5.37 -20.30 2.00
CA ASN A 241 6.05 -21.43 2.66
C ASN A 241 5.17 -22.69 2.77
N GLN A 242 3.86 -22.57 2.53
CA GLN A 242 2.89 -23.67 2.53
C GLN A 242 2.51 -24.09 1.12
N LEU A 243 2.47 -23.15 0.17
CA LEU A 243 1.96 -23.39 -1.18
C LEU A 243 2.73 -24.49 -1.92
N ASP A 244 4.06 -24.38 -2.03
CA ASP A 244 4.84 -25.39 -2.76
C ASP A 244 4.71 -26.80 -2.16
N PRO A 245 4.86 -27.01 -0.82
CA PRO A 245 4.57 -28.29 -0.19
C PRO A 245 3.15 -28.80 -0.44
N LEU A 246 2.15 -27.91 -0.36
CA LEU A 246 0.74 -28.25 -0.57
C LEU A 246 0.49 -28.72 -2.01
N LEU A 247 1.09 -28.07 -3.01
CA LEU A 247 0.96 -28.46 -4.41
C LEU A 247 1.60 -29.83 -4.67
N ARG A 248 2.81 -30.06 -4.14
CA ARG A 248 3.49 -31.37 -4.26
C ARG A 248 2.69 -32.50 -3.64
N ALA A 249 2.13 -32.27 -2.45
CA ALA A 249 1.29 -33.26 -1.77
C ALA A 249 0.00 -33.59 -2.54
N ASN A 250 -0.50 -32.67 -3.37
CA ASN A 250 -1.74 -32.82 -4.13
C ASN A 250 -1.50 -33.14 -5.62
N GLY A 251 -0.41 -33.83 -5.94
CA GLY A 251 -0.17 -34.37 -7.29
C GLY A 251 0.41 -33.41 -8.32
N GLN A 252 0.94 -32.25 -7.89
CA GLN A 252 1.75 -31.37 -8.73
C GLN A 252 3.23 -31.55 -8.39
N PRO A 253 3.95 -32.51 -9.01
CA PRO A 253 5.30 -32.90 -8.57
C PRO A 253 6.31 -31.75 -8.64
N ASP A 254 6.12 -30.81 -9.57
CA ASP A 254 7.00 -29.66 -9.74
C ASP A 254 6.75 -28.54 -8.71
N GLY A 255 5.61 -28.60 -8.00
CA GLY A 255 5.20 -27.61 -7.01
C GLY A 255 4.73 -26.30 -7.64
N ASP A 256 5.12 -25.17 -7.05
CA ASP A 256 4.82 -23.85 -7.61
C ASP A 256 5.83 -23.47 -8.69
N VAL A 257 5.39 -23.38 -9.94
CA VAL A 257 6.22 -23.08 -11.11
C VAL A 257 5.60 -21.97 -11.96
N ASN A 258 6.44 -21.24 -12.68
CA ASN A 258 5.98 -20.20 -13.60
C ASN A 258 5.33 -20.83 -14.84
N ASP A 259 4.23 -20.23 -15.32
CA ASP A 259 3.59 -20.58 -16.57
C ASP A 259 4.26 -19.87 -17.78
N ALA A 260 3.64 -19.95 -18.96
CA ALA A 260 4.15 -19.35 -20.20
C ALA A 260 4.27 -17.82 -20.16
N THR A 261 3.57 -17.15 -19.24
CA THR A 261 3.70 -15.69 -19.02
C THR A 261 4.92 -15.35 -18.16
N GLY A 262 5.59 -16.37 -17.62
CA GLY A 262 6.74 -16.24 -16.74
C GLY A 262 6.37 -15.95 -15.29
N TYR A 263 5.09 -16.01 -14.90
CA TYR A 263 4.62 -15.82 -13.53
C TYR A 263 3.99 -17.12 -13.00
N SER A 264 3.88 -17.24 -11.68
CA SER A 264 3.10 -18.34 -11.10
C SER A 264 1.62 -18.18 -11.48
N PRO A 265 0.91 -19.28 -11.79
CA PRO A 265 -0.51 -19.21 -12.11
C PRO A 265 -1.38 -18.83 -10.90
N TYR A 266 -0.82 -18.81 -9.69
CA TYR A 266 -1.49 -18.33 -8.48
C TYR A 266 -1.14 -16.85 -8.24
N PRO A 267 -2.09 -15.91 -8.34
CA PRO A 267 -1.79 -14.49 -8.14
C PRO A 267 -1.28 -14.20 -6.72
N GLY A 268 -0.35 -13.26 -6.58
CA GLY A 268 0.22 -12.89 -5.29
C GLY A 268 -0.70 -11.98 -4.51
N ASN A 269 -1.19 -12.43 -3.37
CA ASN A 269 -1.99 -11.62 -2.47
C ASN A 269 -1.13 -10.52 -1.84
N ILE A 270 -1.52 -9.26 -2.02
CA ILE A 270 -0.77 -8.10 -1.51
C ILE A 270 -1.30 -7.58 -0.16
N ASN A 271 -2.16 -8.35 0.51
CA ASN A 271 -2.75 -8.04 1.80
C ASN A 271 -3.47 -6.68 1.82
N GLN A 272 -4.18 -6.40 0.73
CA GLN A 272 -5.20 -5.36 0.65
C GLN A 272 -6.53 -6.04 0.43
N LEU A 273 -7.48 -5.82 1.33
CA LEU A 273 -8.76 -6.54 1.35
C LEU A 273 -9.89 -5.53 1.31
N ILE A 274 -10.89 -5.76 0.46
CA ILE A 274 -12.15 -5.02 0.47
C ILE A 274 -13.22 -5.99 0.95
N ILE A 275 -13.83 -5.69 2.08
CA ILE A 275 -14.83 -6.55 2.72
C ILE A 275 -16.18 -5.82 2.80
N LYS A 276 -17.26 -6.52 2.45
CA LYS A 276 -18.63 -5.98 2.56
C LYS A 276 -19.10 -5.99 4.01
N LEU A 277 -19.57 -4.84 4.51
CA LEU A 277 -19.81 -4.60 5.94
C LEU A 277 -20.89 -5.52 6.53
N GLY A 278 -22.01 -5.73 5.84
CA GLY A 278 -23.13 -6.53 6.37
C GLY A 278 -22.73 -7.97 6.73
N PRO A 279 -22.28 -8.79 5.77
CA PRO A 279 -21.78 -10.13 6.05
C PRO A 279 -20.60 -10.14 7.02
N TYR A 280 -19.75 -9.12 6.98
CA TYR A 280 -18.64 -8.98 7.93
C TYR A 280 -19.10 -8.83 9.38
N MET A 281 -20.14 -8.02 9.62
CA MET A 281 -20.72 -7.84 10.94
C MET A 281 -21.35 -9.12 11.48
N GLU A 282 -22.11 -9.82 10.65
CA GLU A 282 -22.73 -11.11 11.01
C GLU A 282 -21.66 -12.14 11.41
N GLU A 283 -20.61 -12.23 10.61
CA GLU A 283 -19.53 -13.17 10.85
C GLU A 283 -18.69 -12.82 12.09
N LEU A 284 -18.41 -11.55 12.32
CA LEU A 284 -17.73 -11.12 13.54
C LEU A 284 -18.59 -11.32 14.78
N ALA A 285 -19.91 -11.14 14.70
CA ALA A 285 -20.80 -11.45 15.81
C ALA A 285 -20.77 -12.94 16.18
N ARG A 286 -20.68 -13.82 15.17
CA ARG A 286 -20.58 -15.27 15.34
C ARG A 286 -19.24 -15.70 15.94
N THR A 287 -18.14 -15.14 15.46
CA THR A 287 -16.77 -15.52 15.84
C THR A 287 -16.20 -14.70 17.00
N LYS A 288 -16.88 -13.61 17.37
CA LYS A 288 -16.35 -12.54 18.23
C LYS A 288 -15.05 -11.91 17.70
N GLY A 289 -14.88 -11.92 16.37
CA GLY A 289 -13.68 -11.45 15.68
C GLY A 289 -12.51 -12.44 15.65
N ALA A 290 -12.66 -13.63 16.25
CA ALA A 290 -11.60 -14.62 16.29
C ALA A 290 -11.26 -15.15 14.88
N ILE A 291 -9.97 -15.16 14.55
CA ILE A 291 -9.42 -15.78 13.34
C ILE A 291 -8.66 -17.03 13.73
N LYS A 292 -8.58 -17.99 12.81
CA LYS A 292 -7.80 -19.21 12.99
C LYS A 292 -6.35 -18.88 13.36
N GLU A 293 -5.88 -19.46 14.45
CA GLU A 293 -4.52 -19.30 14.94
C GLU A 293 -3.59 -20.38 14.37
N PHE A 294 -2.31 -20.06 14.30
CA PHE A 294 -1.23 -21.01 14.02
C PHE A 294 -0.01 -20.70 14.89
N VAL A 295 1.00 -21.58 14.87
CA VAL A 295 2.28 -21.35 15.54
C VAL A 295 3.42 -21.69 14.57
N ASN A 296 4.46 -20.87 14.55
CA ASN A 296 5.63 -21.07 13.70
C ASN A 296 6.95 -21.04 14.51
N PRO A 297 7.27 -22.10 15.27
CA PRO A 297 8.46 -22.12 16.11
C PRO A 297 9.75 -22.14 15.28
N LYS A 298 10.71 -21.30 15.66
CA LYS A 298 12.08 -21.35 15.13
C LYS A 298 12.89 -22.34 15.96
N TYR A 299 13.38 -23.41 15.35
CA TYR A 299 14.17 -24.44 16.04
C TYR A 299 15.68 -24.17 15.96
N LYS A 300 16.43 -24.68 16.94
CA LYS A 300 17.91 -24.61 16.95
C LYS A 300 18.53 -25.48 15.86
N ASP A 301 17.89 -26.60 15.55
CA ASP A 301 18.37 -27.60 14.60
C ASP A 301 17.20 -28.38 13.97
N ALA A 302 17.53 -29.30 13.05
CA ALA A 302 16.56 -30.08 12.29
C ALA A 302 15.78 -31.11 13.13
N SER A 303 16.17 -31.40 14.38
CA SER A 303 15.45 -32.35 15.25
C SER A 303 14.09 -31.82 15.71
N ARG A 304 13.88 -30.50 15.60
CA ARG A 304 12.67 -29.80 16.05
C ARG A 304 12.29 -30.04 17.52
N ARG A 305 13.29 -30.28 18.37
CA ARG A 305 13.08 -30.50 19.82
C ARG A 305 13.17 -29.23 20.66
N THR A 306 14.06 -28.32 20.28
CA THR A 306 14.37 -27.13 21.09
C THR A 306 14.18 -25.85 20.27
N PHE A 307 13.44 -24.90 20.82
CA PHE A 307 13.28 -23.59 20.21
C PHE A 307 14.58 -22.78 20.27
N LYS A 308 14.90 -22.06 19.19
CA LYS A 308 15.95 -21.05 19.12
C LYS A 308 15.60 -19.83 19.97
N SER A 309 14.30 -19.51 20.06
CA SER A 309 13.73 -18.46 20.88
C SER A 309 12.26 -18.79 21.19
N PRO A 310 11.70 -18.35 22.32
CA PRO A 310 10.27 -18.52 22.60
C PRO A 310 9.39 -18.04 21.44
N THR A 311 8.36 -18.84 21.13
CA THR A 311 7.39 -18.57 20.07
C THR A 311 6.07 -18.07 20.64
N ARG A 312 5.08 -17.76 19.81
CA ARG A 312 3.71 -17.40 20.23
C ARG A 312 2.71 -17.91 19.21
N LEU A 313 1.43 -17.96 19.60
CA LEU A 313 0.33 -18.10 18.64
C LEU A 313 0.29 -16.86 17.73
N GLU A 314 -0.10 -17.06 16.49
CA GLU A 314 -0.20 -16.04 15.46
C GLU A 314 -1.54 -16.13 14.73
N CYS A 315 -2.09 -14.99 14.31
CA CYS A 315 -3.23 -14.93 13.41
C CYS A 315 -3.01 -13.91 12.28
N MET A 316 -3.62 -14.18 11.11
CA MET A 316 -3.47 -13.38 9.89
C MET A 316 -4.80 -12.80 9.42
N MET A 317 -4.84 -11.51 9.10
CA MET A 317 -6.08 -10.84 8.68
C MET A 317 -6.66 -11.42 7.38
N GLN A 318 -5.80 -11.86 6.46
CA GLN A 318 -6.20 -12.50 5.20
C GLN A 318 -6.78 -13.90 5.38
N ASP A 319 -6.74 -14.46 6.59
CA ASP A 319 -7.37 -15.74 6.92
C ASP A 319 -8.85 -15.58 7.29
N TYR A 320 -9.38 -14.35 7.36
CA TYR A 320 -10.81 -14.08 7.55
C TYR A 320 -11.73 -14.94 6.67
N PRO A 321 -11.45 -15.18 5.37
CA PRO A 321 -12.31 -16.01 4.54
C PRO A 321 -12.51 -17.44 5.06
N PHE A 322 -11.58 -18.02 5.84
CA PHE A 322 -11.77 -19.35 6.46
C PHE A 322 -12.95 -19.41 7.42
N THR A 323 -13.41 -18.27 7.92
CA THR A 323 -14.54 -18.19 8.85
C THR A 323 -15.90 -18.19 8.13
N LEU A 324 -15.90 -17.88 6.83
CA LEU A 324 -17.12 -17.67 6.05
C LEU A 324 -17.82 -18.98 5.67
N ALA A 325 -19.15 -18.88 5.51
CA ALA A 325 -19.94 -19.95 4.93
C ALA A 325 -19.58 -20.19 3.44
N PRO A 326 -19.77 -21.41 2.90
CA PRO A 326 -19.50 -21.71 1.49
C PRO A 326 -20.29 -20.88 0.47
N SER A 327 -21.38 -20.23 0.90
CA SER A 327 -22.17 -19.33 0.07
C SER A 327 -21.56 -17.94 -0.10
N ALA A 328 -20.52 -17.60 0.67
CA ALA A 328 -19.88 -16.29 0.60
C ALA A 328 -19.13 -16.09 -0.74
N LYS A 329 -19.28 -14.91 -1.32
CA LYS A 329 -18.64 -14.54 -2.59
C LYS A 329 -17.24 -14.00 -2.32
N VAL A 330 -16.28 -14.92 -2.23
CA VAL A 330 -14.86 -14.58 -2.08
C VAL A 330 -14.16 -14.55 -3.43
N GLY A 331 -13.64 -13.39 -3.81
CA GLY A 331 -12.94 -13.14 -5.06
C GLY A 331 -11.63 -12.40 -4.87
N PHE A 332 -10.99 -12.08 -5.99
CA PHE A 332 -9.76 -11.31 -6.01
C PHE A 332 -9.65 -10.48 -7.30
N THR A 333 -8.90 -9.39 -7.22
CA THR A 333 -8.62 -8.47 -8.34
C THR A 333 -7.13 -8.40 -8.56
N VAL A 334 -6.68 -8.68 -9.78
CA VAL A 334 -5.28 -8.66 -10.18
C VAL A 334 -4.98 -7.41 -10.98
N MET A 335 -3.92 -6.71 -10.60
CA MET A 335 -3.36 -5.58 -11.36
C MET A 335 -1.86 -5.73 -11.52
N ASP A 336 -1.28 -4.94 -12.42
CA ASP A 336 0.16 -4.91 -12.59
C ASP A 336 0.89 -4.48 -11.30
N VAL A 337 2.04 -5.12 -11.06
CA VAL A 337 2.93 -4.80 -9.93
C VAL A 337 3.29 -3.32 -9.90
N TRP A 338 3.58 -2.72 -11.07
CA TRP A 338 3.99 -1.31 -11.17
C TRP A 338 2.90 -0.32 -10.74
N LEU A 339 1.63 -0.75 -10.72
CA LEU A 339 0.50 0.07 -10.33
C LEU A 339 0.11 -0.13 -8.86
N ALA A 340 0.24 -1.36 -8.33
CA ALA A 340 -0.41 -1.74 -7.09
C ALA A 340 0.52 -2.13 -5.93
N TYR A 341 1.79 -2.49 -6.20
CA TYR A 341 2.62 -3.15 -5.19
C TYR A 341 4.07 -2.69 -5.13
N ALA A 342 4.40 -1.92 -4.10
CA ALA A 342 5.76 -1.50 -3.75
C ALA A 342 5.95 -1.40 -2.22
N PRO A 343 5.99 -2.54 -1.50
CA PRO A 343 6.21 -2.53 -0.07
C PRO A 343 7.67 -2.21 0.29
N VAL A 344 7.89 -1.62 1.47
CA VAL A 344 9.21 -1.42 2.08
C VAL A 344 9.36 -2.35 3.28
N LYS A 345 9.98 -3.52 3.07
CA LYS A 345 10.09 -4.60 4.07
C LYS A 345 11.51 -5.09 4.36
N ASN A 346 12.48 -4.83 3.47
CA ASN A 346 13.85 -5.32 3.61
C ASN A 346 14.85 -4.19 3.91
N ASN A 347 15.80 -4.45 4.80
CA ASN A 347 16.97 -3.59 5.00
C ASN A 347 17.89 -3.61 3.76
N PRO A 348 18.87 -2.68 3.67
CA PRO A 348 19.79 -2.63 2.54
C PRO A 348 20.57 -3.92 2.27
N GLU A 349 21.08 -4.58 3.32
CA GLU A 349 21.90 -5.79 3.18
C GLU A 349 21.12 -6.96 2.59
N ASP A 350 19.92 -7.21 3.09
CA ASP A 350 19.06 -8.29 2.62
C ASP A 350 18.51 -7.98 1.23
N ALA A 351 18.21 -6.71 0.96
CA ALA A 351 17.78 -6.27 -0.36
C ALA A 351 18.87 -6.45 -1.43
N ALA A 352 20.14 -6.22 -1.10
CA ALA A 352 21.28 -6.42 -2.00
C ALA A 352 21.52 -7.91 -2.35
N LYS A 353 21.05 -8.85 -1.51
CA LYS A 353 21.14 -10.30 -1.75
C LYS A 353 20.02 -10.83 -2.66
N VAL A 354 19.01 -10.02 -2.97
CA VAL A 354 17.89 -10.44 -3.81
C VAL A 354 18.38 -10.62 -5.25
N PRO A 355 18.13 -11.79 -5.89
CA PRO A 355 18.57 -12.04 -7.26
C PRO A 355 18.05 -10.98 -8.25
N LYS A 356 18.89 -10.62 -9.22
CA LYS A 356 18.54 -9.65 -10.26
C LYS A 356 17.24 -10.05 -10.97
N GLY A 357 16.33 -9.08 -11.11
CA GLY A 357 15.00 -9.28 -11.69
C GLY A 357 13.89 -9.58 -10.68
N ASN A 358 14.22 -9.91 -9.43
CA ASN A 358 13.25 -10.03 -8.35
C ASN A 358 13.10 -8.71 -7.59
N PRO A 359 11.91 -8.41 -7.05
CA PRO A 359 11.70 -7.18 -6.29
C PRO A 359 12.41 -7.24 -4.93
N SER A 360 13.32 -6.30 -4.67
CA SER A 360 14.07 -6.27 -3.41
C SER A 360 13.26 -5.72 -2.23
N HIS A 361 12.19 -4.95 -2.51
CA HIS A 361 11.28 -4.40 -1.51
C HIS A 361 11.97 -3.62 -0.38
N SER A 362 12.99 -2.85 -0.75
CA SER A 362 13.70 -1.90 0.11
C SER A 362 13.13 -0.48 -0.03
N ALA A 363 13.58 0.44 0.83
CA ALA A 363 13.26 1.86 0.70
C ALA A 363 13.72 2.44 -0.66
N THR A 364 14.87 1.97 -1.18
CA THR A 364 15.35 2.32 -2.53
C THR A 364 14.32 1.94 -3.59
N THR A 365 13.89 0.68 -3.63
CA THR A 365 12.97 0.21 -4.67
C THR A 365 11.55 0.73 -4.50
N GLY A 366 11.10 0.96 -3.27
CA GLY A 366 9.80 1.53 -2.98
C GLY A 366 9.66 2.93 -3.57
N GLU A 367 10.66 3.79 -3.36
CA GLU A 367 10.69 5.13 -3.93
C GLU A 367 10.80 5.11 -5.47
N MET A 368 11.67 4.27 -6.03
CA MET A 368 11.78 4.13 -7.49
C MET A 368 10.48 3.63 -8.13
N ALA A 369 9.73 2.79 -7.43
CA ALA A 369 8.44 2.31 -7.90
C ALA A 369 7.38 3.42 -7.97
N ILE A 370 7.41 4.40 -7.05
CA ILE A 370 6.52 5.58 -7.12
C ILE A 370 6.85 6.42 -8.36
N TYR A 371 8.13 6.73 -8.59
CA TYR A 371 8.56 7.47 -9.79
C TYR A 371 8.21 6.74 -11.08
N ARG A 372 8.43 5.41 -11.11
CA ARG A 372 8.01 4.55 -12.22
C ARG A 372 6.50 4.60 -12.44
N ALA A 373 5.70 4.42 -11.40
CA ALA A 373 4.25 4.38 -11.51
C ALA A 373 3.70 5.70 -12.06
N ASN A 374 4.16 6.83 -11.51
CA ASN A 374 3.72 8.15 -11.95
C ASN A 374 4.16 8.44 -13.39
N SER A 375 5.37 8.04 -13.78
CA SER A 375 5.85 8.12 -15.16
C SER A 375 5.00 7.29 -16.12
N LEU A 376 4.69 6.05 -15.75
CA LEU A 376 3.87 5.16 -16.58
C LEU A 376 2.43 5.66 -16.70
N ILE A 377 1.84 6.19 -15.62
CA ILE A 377 0.51 6.83 -15.68
C ILE A 377 0.51 7.99 -16.68
N LEU A 378 1.52 8.86 -16.63
CA LEU A 378 1.64 9.97 -17.57
C LEU A 378 1.83 9.49 -19.03
N LYS A 379 2.60 8.42 -19.25
CA LYS A 379 2.68 7.78 -20.57
C LYS A 379 1.32 7.30 -21.09
N HIS A 380 0.51 6.65 -20.24
CA HIS A 380 -0.83 6.16 -20.63
C HIS A 380 -1.82 7.29 -20.98
N VAL A 381 -1.59 8.52 -20.51
CA VAL A 381 -2.41 9.68 -20.88
C VAL A 381 -1.83 10.51 -22.02
N GLY A 382 -0.67 10.13 -22.57
CA GLY A 382 -0.07 10.70 -23.77
C GLY A 382 1.13 11.62 -23.55
N VAL A 383 1.72 11.64 -22.35
CA VAL A 383 2.98 12.39 -22.11
C VAL A 383 4.17 11.58 -22.62
N GLU A 384 5.07 12.23 -23.36
CA GLU A 384 6.34 11.64 -23.73
C GLU A 384 7.30 11.71 -22.53
N ILE A 385 7.56 10.56 -21.91
CA ILE A 385 8.51 10.44 -20.79
C ILE A 385 9.73 9.66 -21.26
N GLU A 386 10.91 10.28 -21.19
CA GLU A 386 12.17 9.58 -21.48
C GLU A 386 12.36 8.37 -20.55
N GLY A 387 13.00 7.32 -21.07
CA GLY A 387 13.20 6.06 -20.36
C GLY A 387 14.08 6.20 -19.11
N PRO A 388 13.99 5.26 -18.16
CA PRO A 388 14.82 5.26 -16.96
C PRO A 388 16.30 5.04 -17.28
N LYS A 389 17.18 5.42 -16.33
CA LYS A 389 18.58 5.01 -16.31
C LYS A 389 18.84 4.02 -15.18
N THR A 390 19.71 3.05 -15.44
CA THR A 390 20.17 2.13 -14.40
C THR A 390 21.14 2.84 -13.45
N ALA A 391 20.94 2.67 -12.15
CA ALA A 391 21.87 3.11 -11.10
C ALA A 391 21.94 2.08 -9.98
N THR A 392 22.97 2.18 -9.14
CA THR A 392 23.15 1.27 -7.99
C THR A 392 23.18 2.04 -6.69
N TYR A 393 22.34 1.64 -5.73
CA TYR A 393 22.30 2.22 -4.38
C TYR A 393 22.30 1.10 -3.35
N ASN A 394 23.18 1.18 -2.34
CA ASN A 394 23.38 0.11 -1.35
C ASN A 394 23.48 -1.29 -1.98
N GLY A 395 24.24 -1.43 -3.07
CA GLY A 395 24.40 -2.71 -3.78
C GLY A 395 23.19 -3.19 -4.62
N GLN A 396 22.10 -2.41 -4.67
CA GLN A 396 20.91 -2.73 -5.44
C GLN A 396 20.92 -2.00 -6.79
N GLU A 397 20.91 -2.74 -7.89
CA GLU A 397 20.72 -2.18 -9.23
C GLU A 397 19.23 -1.86 -9.46
N VAL A 398 18.91 -0.59 -9.74
CA VAL A 398 17.54 -0.09 -9.91
C VAL A 398 17.38 0.77 -11.16
N GLN A 399 16.15 0.86 -11.65
CA GLN A 399 15.77 1.77 -12.74
C GLN A 399 15.32 3.12 -12.15
N VAL A 400 16.07 4.18 -12.44
CA VAL A 400 15.79 5.54 -12.00
C VAL A 400 15.00 6.28 -13.09
N TRP A 401 13.71 6.41 -12.84
CA TRP A 401 12.77 7.19 -13.65
C TRP A 401 12.85 8.69 -13.31
N PRO A 402 12.32 9.59 -14.15
CA PRO A 402 12.08 10.98 -13.77
C PRO A 402 11.33 11.07 -12.43
N ARG A 403 11.72 12.03 -11.60
CA ARG A 403 11.15 12.22 -10.24
C ARG A 403 9.85 12.98 -10.33
N ILE A 404 8.81 12.28 -10.80
CA ILE A 404 7.47 12.83 -10.98
C ILE A 404 6.62 12.43 -9.79
N VAL A 405 6.10 13.42 -9.07
CA VAL A 405 5.24 13.24 -7.90
C VAL A 405 4.14 14.28 -7.89
N TRP A 406 2.98 13.89 -7.36
CA TRP A 406 1.84 14.79 -7.22
C TRP A 406 1.10 14.51 -5.91
N THR A 407 0.34 15.50 -5.44
CA THR A 407 -0.61 15.29 -4.34
C THR A 407 -1.76 14.39 -4.79
N PRO A 408 -2.30 13.50 -3.93
CA PRO A 408 -3.36 12.56 -4.34
C PRO A 408 -4.61 13.23 -4.96
N ASP A 409 -4.96 14.44 -4.52
CA ASP A 409 -6.07 15.25 -5.04
C ASP A 409 -5.85 15.78 -6.47
N TRP A 410 -4.59 15.84 -6.94
CA TRP A 410 -4.30 16.15 -8.34
C TRP A 410 -4.75 15.03 -9.28
N GLY A 411 -4.51 13.77 -8.91
CA GLY A 411 -4.71 12.62 -9.80
C GLY A 411 -4.87 11.30 -9.06
N ILE A 412 -6.09 11.05 -8.57
CA ILE A 412 -6.50 9.79 -7.93
C ILE A 412 -7.10 8.78 -8.90
N THR A 413 -7.53 9.23 -10.09
CA THR A 413 -8.10 8.38 -11.16
C THR A 413 -7.43 8.61 -12.51
N TYR A 414 -7.49 7.63 -13.40
CA TYR A 414 -7.03 7.77 -14.79
C TYR A 414 -7.66 9.00 -15.46
N SER A 415 -8.98 9.13 -15.38
CA SER A 415 -9.73 10.23 -15.98
C SER A 415 -9.37 11.60 -15.38
N ALA A 416 -9.04 11.67 -14.09
CA ALA A 416 -8.58 12.90 -13.45
C ALA A 416 -7.19 13.34 -13.93
N VAL A 417 -6.29 12.39 -14.17
CA VAL A 417 -4.98 12.71 -14.76
C VAL A 417 -5.14 13.08 -16.24
N LYS A 418 -5.91 12.29 -17.01
CA LYS A 418 -6.09 12.50 -18.45
C LYS A 418 -6.63 13.89 -18.79
N ARG A 419 -7.61 14.39 -18.02
CA ARG A 419 -8.21 15.71 -18.27
C ARG A 419 -7.26 16.89 -17.97
N LYS A 420 -6.21 16.67 -17.18
CA LYS A 420 -5.24 17.68 -16.74
C LYS A 420 -3.96 17.70 -17.58
N VAL A 421 -3.86 16.81 -18.57
CA VAL A 421 -2.75 16.73 -19.51
C VAL A 421 -3.28 17.03 -20.90
N LEU A 422 -2.87 18.15 -21.46
CA LEU A 422 -3.27 18.68 -22.75
C LEU A 422 -2.06 18.88 -23.67
N GLY A 423 -2.29 18.83 -24.98
CA GLY A 423 -1.25 19.07 -25.97
C GLY A 423 -0.07 18.08 -25.90
N SER A 424 1.09 18.51 -26.40
CA SER A 424 2.32 17.70 -26.40
C SER A 424 3.18 18.03 -25.18
N CYS A 425 3.11 17.17 -24.15
CA CYS A 425 3.96 17.28 -22.97
C CYS A 425 5.14 16.31 -23.06
N ILE A 426 6.34 16.79 -22.74
CA ILE A 426 7.60 16.03 -22.80
C ILE A 426 8.36 16.21 -21.48
N ILE A 427 8.83 15.12 -20.87
CA ILE A 427 9.62 15.14 -19.64
C ILE A 427 10.90 14.34 -19.83
N SER A 428 12.05 15.00 -19.68
CA SER A 428 13.37 14.38 -19.83
C SER A 428 13.72 13.44 -18.67
N GLN A 429 14.67 12.54 -18.87
CA GLN A 429 15.04 11.51 -17.90
C GLN A 429 15.55 12.10 -16.57
N ASN A 430 16.25 13.24 -16.65
CA ASN A 430 16.81 13.94 -15.49
C ASN A 430 15.82 14.89 -14.81
N SER A 431 14.55 14.89 -15.23
CA SER A 431 13.59 15.85 -14.72
C SER A 431 13.02 15.49 -13.35
N THR A 432 12.62 16.53 -12.63
CA THR A 432 11.83 16.45 -11.39
C THR A 432 10.58 17.31 -11.57
N LEU A 433 9.41 16.71 -11.40
CA LEU A 433 8.13 17.40 -11.49
C LEU A 433 7.34 17.18 -10.20
N VAL A 434 7.02 18.26 -9.50
CA VAL A 434 6.16 18.23 -8.32
C VAL A 434 4.90 19.02 -8.60
N LEU A 435 3.75 18.36 -8.53
CA LEU A 435 2.43 18.98 -8.65
C LEU A 435 1.71 18.94 -7.30
N ASN A 436 1.61 20.10 -6.65
CA ASN A 436 0.98 20.25 -5.35
C ASN A 436 -0.21 21.19 -5.49
N GLY A 437 -1.40 20.60 -5.70
CA GLY A 437 -2.63 21.35 -5.89
C GLY A 437 -3.66 20.55 -6.69
N LYS A 438 -4.94 20.80 -6.43
CA LYS A 438 -6.05 20.04 -7.01
C LYS A 438 -6.12 20.23 -8.53
N GLU A 439 -6.17 21.46 -9.05
CA GLU A 439 -6.46 21.74 -10.46
C GLU A 439 -5.28 22.36 -11.23
N ILE A 440 -4.13 21.66 -11.27
CA ILE A 440 -3.00 22.03 -12.12
C ILE A 440 -3.12 21.32 -13.48
N ILE A 441 -3.12 22.07 -14.59
CA ILE A 441 -3.24 21.60 -15.96
C ILE A 441 -1.90 21.81 -16.68
N LEU A 442 -1.34 20.72 -17.20
CA LEU A 442 -0.15 20.74 -18.06
C LEU A 442 -0.62 20.83 -19.51
N ASP A 443 -0.23 21.89 -20.23
CA ASP A 443 -0.63 22.09 -21.62
C ASP A 443 0.58 22.47 -22.48
N ASN A 444 1.03 21.55 -23.32
CA ASN A 444 2.25 21.72 -24.14
C ASN A 444 3.52 22.02 -23.32
N VAL A 445 3.72 21.30 -22.21
CA VAL A 445 4.87 21.51 -21.30
C VAL A 445 6.06 20.64 -21.70
N ASN A 446 7.22 21.25 -21.97
CA ASN A 446 8.49 20.58 -22.13
C ASN A 446 9.38 20.85 -20.91
N LEU A 447 9.72 19.80 -20.16
CA LEU A 447 10.51 19.85 -18.96
C LEU A 447 11.84 19.10 -19.14
N ASP A 448 12.93 19.84 -18.98
CA ASP A 448 14.29 19.33 -18.88
C ASP A 448 15.01 19.96 -17.67
N GLY A 449 14.73 19.42 -16.49
CA GLY A 449 15.19 19.97 -15.21
C GLY A 449 14.14 19.83 -14.13
N THR A 450 14.08 20.78 -13.19
CA THR A 450 13.14 20.73 -12.06
C THR A 450 12.07 21.82 -12.13
N LEU A 451 10.81 21.40 -12.00
CA LEU A 451 9.63 22.24 -11.87
C LEU A 451 8.80 21.83 -10.63
N LEU A 452 8.53 22.79 -9.75
CA LEU A 452 7.60 22.66 -8.64
C LEU A 452 6.43 23.61 -8.87
N VAL A 453 5.21 23.09 -8.79
CA VAL A 453 3.98 23.87 -8.90
C VAL A 453 3.20 23.67 -7.61
N ASN A 454 3.05 24.75 -6.83
CA ASN A 454 2.25 24.79 -5.62
C ASN A 454 1.04 25.68 -5.86
N ALA A 455 -0.15 25.17 -5.61
CA ALA A 455 -1.40 25.87 -5.77
C ALA A 455 -2.34 25.50 -4.61
N VAL A 456 -3.03 26.50 -4.06
CA VAL A 456 -4.13 26.27 -3.12
C VAL A 456 -5.27 25.48 -3.78
N ASN A 457 -6.08 24.78 -2.99
CA ASN A 457 -7.10 23.86 -3.52
C ASN A 457 -8.12 24.51 -4.47
N ASP A 458 -8.42 25.79 -4.26
CA ASP A 458 -9.38 26.58 -5.03
C ASP A 458 -8.74 27.33 -6.20
N ALA A 459 -7.47 27.07 -6.49
CA ALA A 459 -6.77 27.61 -7.65
C ALA A 459 -6.77 26.60 -8.80
N LYS A 460 -7.14 27.08 -9.99
CA LYS A 460 -7.00 26.35 -11.25
C LYS A 460 -5.85 26.96 -12.03
N VAL A 461 -4.79 26.18 -12.22
CA VAL A 461 -3.54 26.66 -12.80
C VAL A 461 -3.26 25.94 -14.11
N ARG A 462 -3.32 26.64 -15.24
CA ARG A 462 -2.88 26.12 -16.53
C ARG A 462 -1.46 26.59 -16.82
N LEU A 463 -0.57 25.64 -17.12
CA LEU A 463 0.77 25.89 -17.61
C LEU A 463 0.77 25.71 -19.14
N GLY A 464 0.56 26.80 -19.88
CA GLY A 464 0.47 26.80 -21.34
C GLY A 464 1.81 27.04 -22.03
N SER A 465 2.23 26.10 -22.87
CA SER A 465 3.42 26.19 -23.74
C SER A 465 4.76 26.42 -23.02
N TRP A 466 4.92 25.87 -21.82
CA TRP A 466 6.14 26.05 -21.03
C TRP A 466 7.32 25.24 -21.59
N ARG A 467 8.51 25.85 -21.57
CA ARG A 467 9.78 25.20 -21.90
C ARG A 467 10.78 25.49 -20.79
N ILE A 468 11.03 24.49 -19.96
CA ILE A 468 11.85 24.63 -18.76
C ILE A 468 13.15 23.87 -18.99
N ARG A 469 14.26 24.60 -18.91
CA ARG A 469 15.60 24.02 -18.88
C ARG A 469 16.38 24.61 -17.71
N ASN A 470 16.82 23.75 -16.79
CA ASN A 470 17.65 24.15 -15.65
C ASN A 470 18.54 22.98 -15.19
N SER A 471 19.50 23.24 -14.30
CA SER A 471 20.42 22.18 -13.81
C SER A 471 19.75 21.11 -12.95
N GLY A 472 18.50 21.33 -12.54
CA GLY A 472 17.65 20.35 -11.88
C GLY A 472 18.17 19.84 -10.54
N TRP A 473 17.67 18.68 -10.15
CA TRP A 473 18.07 17.96 -8.95
C TRP A 473 18.83 16.70 -9.33
N ILE A 474 19.86 16.36 -8.55
CA ILE A 474 20.65 15.14 -8.75
C ILE A 474 20.54 14.21 -7.54
N ILE A 475 20.76 12.92 -7.77
CA ILE A 475 20.76 11.91 -6.72
C ILE A 475 22.21 11.59 -6.33
N ASP A 476 22.57 11.90 -5.09
CA ASP A 476 23.88 11.61 -4.52
C ASP A 476 23.80 10.29 -3.72
N PRO A 477 24.56 9.24 -4.09
CA PRO A 477 24.58 7.98 -3.36
C PRO A 477 25.01 8.16 -1.90
N VAL A 478 24.38 7.41 -1.00
CA VAL A 478 24.67 7.39 0.44
C VAL A 478 24.84 5.94 0.86
N ASP A 479 25.95 5.64 1.53
CA ASP A 479 26.15 4.32 2.14
C ASP A 479 25.28 4.18 3.39
N HIS A 480 24.55 3.08 3.50
CA HIS A 480 23.78 2.73 4.69
C HIS A 480 24.59 2.66 6.00
N GLU A 481 25.90 2.43 5.94
CA GLU A 481 26.77 2.45 7.13
C GLU A 481 27.14 3.87 7.58
N ASN A 482 26.98 4.88 6.72
CA ASN A 482 27.41 6.24 6.99
C ASN A 482 26.49 6.95 7.99
N LYS A 483 26.87 6.89 9.28
CA LYS A 483 26.13 7.48 10.41
C LYS A 483 26.05 9.01 10.42
N ARG A 484 26.66 9.71 9.45
CA ARG A 484 26.47 11.16 9.29
C ARG A 484 25.09 11.50 8.72
N TYR A 485 24.46 10.54 8.04
CA TYR A 485 23.11 10.70 7.50
C TYR A 485 22.06 10.11 8.44
N PRO A 486 20.83 10.64 8.45
CA PRO A 486 19.70 10.03 9.14
C PRO A 486 19.42 8.60 8.66
N GLU A 487 18.74 7.81 9.49
CA GLU A 487 18.42 6.40 9.20
C GLU A 487 17.62 6.26 7.91
N GLU A 488 16.61 7.10 7.68
CA GLU A 488 15.75 7.08 6.50
C GLU A 488 16.50 7.45 5.19
N VAL A 489 17.64 8.13 5.29
CA VAL A 489 18.52 8.41 4.13
C VAL A 489 19.45 7.22 3.90
N ARG A 490 20.06 6.70 4.96
CA ARG A 490 20.91 5.50 4.94
C ARG A 490 20.22 4.29 4.33
N ILE A 491 19.02 3.94 4.81
CA ILE A 491 18.30 2.75 4.34
C ILE A 491 17.85 2.88 2.87
N ARG A 492 17.62 4.11 2.40
CA ARG A 492 17.25 4.43 1.02
C ARG A 492 18.45 4.36 0.08
N GLY A 493 19.65 4.69 0.59
CA GLY A 493 20.90 4.57 -0.14
C GLY A 493 21.27 5.78 -1.00
N PHE A 494 20.53 6.88 -0.86
CA PHE A 494 20.81 8.13 -1.57
C PHE A 494 20.14 9.33 -0.90
N SER A 495 20.61 10.51 -1.27
CA SER A 495 20.00 11.81 -0.95
C SER A 495 19.79 12.61 -2.24
N ILE A 496 18.87 13.58 -2.22
CA ILE A 496 18.65 14.48 -3.36
C ILE A 496 19.37 15.80 -3.11
N LYS A 497 20.25 16.19 -4.04
CA LYS A 497 20.91 17.50 -4.07
C LYS A 497 20.21 18.42 -5.07
N LYS A 498 19.70 19.54 -4.56
CA LYS A 498 18.94 20.53 -5.34
C LYS A 498 19.90 21.56 -5.94
N LEU A 499 20.19 21.48 -7.24
CA LEU A 499 21.12 22.41 -7.90
C LEU A 499 20.39 23.64 -8.43
N ASP A 500 19.28 23.44 -9.13
CA ASP A 500 18.44 24.49 -9.69
C ASP A 500 16.98 24.01 -9.81
N GLN A 501 16.02 24.94 -9.78
CA GLN A 501 14.60 24.65 -9.88
C GLN A 501 13.78 25.87 -10.31
N LYS A 502 12.73 25.62 -11.09
CA LYS A 502 11.64 26.59 -11.28
C LYS A 502 10.54 26.29 -10.28
N VAL A 503 10.09 27.31 -9.55
CA VAL A 503 8.95 27.22 -8.62
C VAL A 503 7.84 28.16 -9.08
N VAL A 504 6.61 27.65 -9.10
CA VAL A 504 5.38 28.42 -9.31
C VAL A 504 4.55 28.27 -8.04
N ASN A 505 4.23 29.39 -7.38
CA ASN A 505 3.40 29.41 -6.18
C ASN A 505 2.15 30.25 -6.45
N ILE A 506 0.98 29.64 -6.26
CA ILE A 506 -0.33 30.26 -6.36
C ILE A 506 -1.00 30.13 -4.99
N GLU A 507 -0.99 31.24 -4.24
CA GLU A 507 -1.44 31.30 -2.85
C GLU A 507 -2.90 31.79 -2.72
N GLU A 508 -3.47 32.28 -3.82
CA GLU A 508 -4.83 32.83 -3.87
C GLU A 508 -5.75 31.94 -4.73
N PRO A 509 -7.06 31.88 -4.40
CA PRO A 509 -8.05 31.19 -5.24
C PRO A 509 -8.22 31.91 -6.59
N GLY A 510 -8.59 31.15 -7.63
CA GLY A 510 -8.88 31.73 -8.95
C GLY A 510 -8.37 30.92 -10.14
N ASP A 511 -8.60 31.44 -11.34
CA ASP A 511 -8.15 30.86 -12.60
C ASP A 511 -6.86 31.55 -13.07
N PHE A 512 -5.80 30.78 -13.25
CA PHE A 512 -4.47 31.25 -13.65
C PHE A 512 -4.07 30.56 -14.96
N ASP A 513 -4.04 31.31 -16.05
CA ASP A 513 -3.50 30.84 -17.34
C ASP A 513 -2.08 31.40 -17.52
N LEU A 514 -1.09 30.60 -17.13
CA LEU A 514 0.31 31.01 -17.12
C LEU A 514 0.98 30.57 -18.42
N HIS A 515 1.49 31.55 -19.17
CA HIS A 515 2.30 31.31 -20.37
C HIS A 515 3.74 31.73 -20.11
N GLN A 516 4.69 30.88 -20.47
CA GLN A 516 6.09 31.27 -20.49
C GLN A 516 6.37 31.95 -21.84
N PHE A 517 6.33 33.28 -21.89
CA PHE A 517 6.86 34.00 -23.04
C PHE A 517 8.35 33.70 -23.13
N SER A 518 8.75 33.24 -24.32
CA SER A 518 10.06 32.70 -24.71
C SER A 518 11.25 33.54 -24.29
#